data_AF-A0AAN4IEG0-F1
#
_entry.id   AF-A0AAN4IEG0-F1
#
_cell.length_a   1.000
_cell.length_b   1.000
_cell.length_c   1.000
_cell.angle_alpha   90.00
_cell.angle_beta   90.00
_cell.angle_gamma   90.00
#
_symmetry.space_group_name_H-M   'P 1'
#
loop_
_entity.id
_entity.type
_entity.pdbx_description
1 polymer ?
#
loop_
_entity_poly.entity_id
_entity_poly.type
_entity_poly.pdbx_seq_one_letter_code
_entity_poly.pdbx_strand_id
1 'polypeptide(L)' 'MNSGLEKEYDLPMDDVNAFLNVRDTRIGPSKFAIKKYSNNKGPFSKRKDYVIFDKILTFEVSEYTTK' A
#
# COMPACT_ATOMS: atom_id res chain seq x y z
N MET A 1 -1.03 1.48 -20.83
CA MET A 1 -2.13 2.32 -20.34
C MET A 1 -2.02 2.40 -18.82
N ASN A 2 -1.76 3.58 -18.27
CA ASN A 2 -1.94 3.84 -16.83
C ASN A 2 -3.41 4.22 -16.65
N SER A 3 -4.12 3.57 -15.74
CA SER A 3 -5.57 3.77 -15.61
C SER A 3 -5.96 5.09 -14.93
N GLY A 4 -4.99 5.92 -14.52
CA GLY A 4 -5.23 7.12 -13.70
C GLY A 4 -5.87 6.81 -12.33
N LEU A 5 -5.82 5.54 -11.90
CA LEU A 5 -6.46 5.11 -10.66
C LEU A 5 -5.56 5.45 -9.48
N GLU A 6 -6.04 6.34 -8.63
CA GLU A 6 -5.42 6.69 -7.36
C GLU A 6 -6.17 5.99 -6.22
N LYS A 7 -5.43 5.55 -5.20
CA LYS A 7 -5.97 4.92 -4.00
C LYS A 7 -5.12 5.33 -2.80
N GLU A 8 -5.81 5.67 -1.73
CA GLU A 8 -5.20 6.02 -0.44
C GLU A 8 -5.51 4.94 0.60
N TYR A 9 -4.61 4.75 1.55
CA TYR A 9 -4.73 3.75 2.60
C TYR A 9 -4.16 4.27 3.91
N ASP A 10 -4.95 4.21 4.99
CA ASP A 10 -4.38 4.37 6.33
C ASP A 10 -3.74 3.04 6.74
N LEU A 11 -2.42 3.08 6.91
CA LEU A 11 -1.59 1.92 7.21
C LEU A 11 -0.72 2.19 8.45
N PRO A 12 -0.46 1.16 9.28
CA PRO A 12 0.61 1.22 10.26
C PRO A 12 1.96 1.45 9.58
N MET A 13 2.87 2.17 10.24
CA MET A 13 4.19 2.48 9.68
C MET A 13 5.00 1.21 9.32
N ASP A 14 4.78 0.10 10.02
CA ASP A 14 5.39 -1.19 9.69
C ASP A 14 5.01 -1.68 8.28
N ASP A 15 3.74 -1.53 7.89
CA ASP A 15 3.26 -1.91 6.56
C ASP A 15 3.80 -0.95 5.48
N VAL A 16 3.93 0.35 5.81
CA VAL A 16 4.55 1.35 4.93
C VAL A 16 6.02 1.02 4.68
N ASN A 17 6.79 0.76 5.74
CA ASN A 17 8.20 0.38 5.65
C ASN A 17 8.39 -0.91 4.86
N ALA A 18 7.51 -1.90 5.05
CA ALA A 18 7.54 -3.13 4.27
C ALA A 18 7.31 -2.86 2.77
N PHE A 19 6.38 -1.97 2.43
CA PHE A 19 6.17 -1.56 1.03
C PHE A 19 7.40 -0.85 0.44
N LEU A 20 7.98 0.11 1.15
CA LEU A 20 9.16 0.86 0.71
C LEU A 20 10.37 -0.06 0.50
N ASN A 21 10.63 -0.98 1.44
CA ASN A 21 11.77 -1.89 1.35
C ASN A 21 11.69 -2.80 0.11
N VAL A 22 10.51 -3.37 -0.18
CA VAL A 22 10.33 -4.21 -1.39
C VAL A 22 10.49 -3.35 -2.66
N ARG A 23 10.05 -2.09 -2.62
CA ARG A 23 10.14 -1.19 -3.77
C ARG A 23 11.59 -0.79 -4.07
N ASP A 24 12.36 -0.43 -3.06
CA ASP A 24 13.70 0.12 -3.20
C ASP A 24 14.74 -0.95 -3.55
N THR A 25 14.61 -2.13 -2.92
CA THR A 25 15.54 -3.24 -3.19
C THR A 25 15.32 -3.84 -4.57
N ARG A 26 14.14 -3.68 -5.17
CA ARG A 26 13.70 -4.38 -6.40
C ARG A 26 13.84 -5.90 -6.30
N ILE A 27 13.94 -6.43 -5.09
CA ILE A 27 14.06 -7.86 -4.80
C ILE A 27 12.71 -8.33 -4.25
N GLY A 28 12.11 -9.29 -4.93
CA GLY A 28 10.85 -9.90 -4.50
C GLY A 28 9.77 -9.86 -5.58
N PRO A 29 8.50 -10.13 -5.20
CA PRO A 29 7.40 -10.24 -6.15
C PRO A 29 7.12 -8.91 -6.86
N SER A 30 6.67 -8.97 -8.12
CA SER A 30 6.28 -7.78 -8.92
C SER A 30 5.06 -7.02 -8.39
N LYS A 31 4.47 -7.49 -7.29
CA LYS A 31 3.30 -6.93 -6.64
C LYS A 31 3.42 -6.97 -5.12
N PHE A 32 2.80 -6.00 -4.47
CA PHE A 32 2.65 -5.96 -3.01
C PHE A 32 1.18 -6.10 -2.60
N ALA A 33 0.94 -6.75 -1.47
CA ALA A 33 -0.41 -6.96 -0.95
C ALA A 33 -0.68 -6.00 0.22
N ILE A 34 -1.40 -4.92 -0.05
CA ILE A 34 -1.79 -3.94 0.96
C ILE A 34 -2.93 -4.52 1.79
N LYS A 35 -2.70 -4.73 3.07
CA LYS A 35 -3.71 -5.20 4.01
C LYS A 35 -4.67 -4.06 4.34
N LYS A 36 -5.98 -4.31 4.25
CA LYS A 36 -6.98 -3.35 4.75
C LYS A 36 -7.26 -3.58 6.22
N TYR A 37 -7.24 -2.50 6.99
CA TYR A 37 -7.52 -2.47 8.43
C TYR A 37 -8.99 -2.17 8.70
N SER A 38 -9.38 -2.02 9.97
CA SER A 38 -10.78 -1.82 10.38
C SER A 38 -11.48 -0.70 9.61
N ASN A 39 -10.77 0.39 9.29
CA ASN A 39 -11.24 1.52 8.49
C ASN A 39 -11.68 1.17 7.05
N ASN A 40 -11.17 0.07 6.46
CA ASN A 40 -11.41 -0.26 5.05
C ASN A 40 -11.57 -1.77 4.75
N LYS A 41 -11.59 -2.62 5.78
CA LYS A 41 -11.73 -4.09 5.66
C LYS A 41 -13.18 -4.52 5.41
N GLY A 42 -14.18 -3.79 5.91
CA GLY A 42 -15.60 -4.17 5.79
C GLY A 42 -15.94 -5.48 6.53
N PRO A 43 -16.94 -6.26 6.09
CA PRO A 43 -17.41 -7.47 6.77
C PRO A 43 -16.47 -8.68 6.62
N PHE A 44 -15.34 -8.52 5.94
CA PHE A 44 -14.44 -9.62 5.64
C PHE A 44 -13.51 -9.92 6.82
N SER A 45 -13.20 -11.20 7.03
CA SER A 45 -12.19 -11.62 8.03
C SER A 45 -10.82 -11.03 7.69
N LYS A 46 -10.47 -11.00 6.40
CA LYS A 46 -9.26 -10.37 5.83
C LYS A 46 -9.59 -9.79 4.45
N ARG A 47 -9.04 -8.62 4.12
CA ARG A 47 -9.13 -8.00 2.79
C ARG A 47 -7.77 -7.43 2.41
N LYS A 48 -7.35 -7.66 1.17
CA LYS A 48 -6.09 -7.18 0.61
C LYS A 48 -6.33 -6.58 -0.77
N ASP A 49 -5.68 -5.45 -1.05
CA ASP A 49 -5.55 -4.92 -2.41
C ASP A 49 -4.13 -5.25 -2.91
N TYR A 50 -4.02 -5.74 -4.15
CA TYR A 50 -2.71 -6.00 -4.75
C TYR A 50 -2.35 -4.87 -5.69
N VAL A 51 -1.15 -4.32 -5.50
CA VAL A 51 -0.60 -3.26 -6.34
C VAL A 51 0.62 -3.79 -7.08
N ILE A 52 0.70 -3.49 -8.38
CA ILE A 52 1.81 -3.91 -9.25
C ILE A 52 2.82 -2.77 -9.25
N PHE A 53 4.08 -3.05 -8.94
CA PHE A 53 5.08 -1.99 -8.77
C PHE A 53 5.28 -1.18 -10.05
N ASP A 54 5.39 -1.83 -11.19
CA ASP A 54 5.56 -1.20 -12.51
C ASP A 54 4.39 -0.30 -12.94
N LYS A 55 3.29 -0.26 -12.18
CA LYS A 55 2.11 0.58 -12.43
C LYS A 55 2.01 1.78 -11.49
N ILE A 56 2.90 1.92 -10.51
CA ILE A 56 2.98 3.08 -9.62
C ILE A 56 4.14 3.93 -10.10
N LEU A 57 3.86 5.13 -10.60
CA LEU A 57 4.87 6.08 -11.07
C LEU A 57 5.38 6.95 -9.91
N THR A 58 4.46 7.49 -9.13
CA THR A 58 4.70 8.33 -7.95
C THR A 58 3.75 7.91 -6.83
N PHE A 59 4.15 8.16 -5.59
CA PHE A 59 3.31 8.01 -4.40
C PHE A 59 3.81 8.97 -3.33
N GLU A 60 2.95 9.25 -2.35
CA GLU A 60 3.29 10.04 -1.17
C GLU A 60 3.08 9.22 0.10
N VAL A 61 3.79 9.59 1.16
CA VAL A 61 3.61 9.05 2.51
C VAL A 61 3.38 10.24 3.43
N SER A 62 2.20 10.27 4.04
CA SER A 62 1.80 11.30 4.99
C SER A 62 1.67 10.68 6.38
N GLU A 63 2.32 11.29 7.37
CA GLU A 63 2.29 10.82 8.77
C GLU A 63 1.31 11.67 9.60
N TYR A 64 0.49 11.01 10.42
CA TYR A 64 -0.40 11.70 11.34
C TYR A 64 0.37 12.21 12.56
N THR A 65 0.06 13.43 13.00
CA THR A 65 0.49 13.91 14.32
C THR A 65 -0.55 13.52 15.36
N THR A 66 -0.13 12.81 16.42
CA THR A 66 -0.96 12.68 17.62
C THR A 66 -0.89 13.99 18.40
N LYS A 67 -2.03 14.68 18.55
CA LYS A 67 -2.17 15.77 19.52
C LYS A 67 -2.51 15.21 20.90
#